data_AF-Q05ZZ6-F1
#
_entry.id   AF-Q05ZZ6-F1
#
_cell.length_a   1.000
_cell.length_b   1.000
_cell.length_c   1.000
_cell.angle_alpha   90.00
_cell.angle_beta   90.00
_cell.angle_gamma   90.00
#
_symmetry.space_group_name_H-M   'P 1'
#
loop_
_entity.id
_entity.type
_entity.pdbx_description
1 polymer ?
#
loop_
_entity_poly.entity_id
_entity_poly.type
_entity_poly.pdbx_seq_one_letter_code
_entity_poly.pdbx_strand_id
1 'polypeptide(L)'
;MNSVERQQPERRQPERRQRLHELVLALIAREEELPLMDEAWPEASSGAAPARWLDQNRRTLHRYQALVRTAVTLDALVDAEDAPQDLTPG
;
A
#
# COMPACT_ATOMS: atom_id res chain seq x y z
N MET A 1 -25.59 22.30 -16.74
CA MET A 1 -25.23 21.25 -15.75
C MET A 1 -24.20 20.32 -16.42
N ASN A 2 -23.12 19.93 -15.73
CA ASN A 2 -22.16 18.83 -16.06
C ASN A 2 -20.64 19.13 -16.14
N SER A 3 -20.15 20.33 -15.79
CA SER A 3 -18.69 20.54 -15.65
C SER A 3 -18.15 20.24 -14.25
N VAL A 4 -19.00 20.33 -13.22
CA VAL A 4 -18.61 20.13 -11.81
C VAL A 4 -18.55 18.65 -11.44
N GLU A 5 -19.52 17.83 -11.88
CA GLU A 5 -19.55 16.39 -11.58
C GLU A 5 -18.42 15.59 -12.24
N ARG A 6 -17.87 16.03 -13.38
CA ARG A 6 -16.69 15.38 -13.99
C ARG A 6 -15.38 15.69 -13.28
N GLN A 7 -15.27 16.88 -12.66
CA GLN A 7 -14.06 17.28 -11.93
C GLN A 7 -13.98 16.68 -10.52
N GLN A 8 -15.11 16.34 -9.91
CA GLN A 8 -15.14 15.71 -8.59
C GLN A 8 -14.42 14.35 -8.51
N PRO A 9 -14.64 13.37 -9.42
CA PRO A 9 -13.92 12.11 -9.37
C PRO A 9 -12.43 12.30 -9.64
N GLU A 10 -12.05 13.22 -10.54
CA GLU A 10 -10.64 13.50 -10.85
C GLU A 10 -9.90 14.20 -9.70
N ARG A 11 -10.58 14.99 -8.85
CA ARG A 11 -10.00 15.57 -7.63
C ARG A 11 -9.94 14.60 -6.46
N ARG A 12 -10.91 13.69 -6.34
CA ARG A 12 -10.87 12.63 -5.31
C ARG A 12 -9.74 11.63 -5.56
N GLN A 13 -9.36 11.38 -6.82
CA GLN A 13 -8.26 10.46 -7.13
C GLN A 13 -6.89 10.85 -6.58
N PRO A 14 -6.36 12.09 -6.77
CA PRO A 14 -5.09 12.52 -6.17
C PRO A 14 -5.15 12.56 -4.65
N GLU A 15 -6.26 13.01 -4.06
CA GLU A 15 -6.44 13.02 -2.60
C GLU A 15 -6.39 11.60 -2.02
N ARG A 16 -7.11 10.65 -2.63
CA ARG A 16 -7.09 9.24 -2.24
C ARG A 16 -5.70 8.63 -2.38
N ARG A 17 -4.99 8.92 -3.48
CA ARG A 17 -3.60 8.45 -3.66
C ARG A 17 -2.67 9.01 -2.58
N GLN A 18 -2.84 10.28 -2.20
CA GLN A 18 -2.05 10.87 -1.12
C GLN A 18 -2.34 10.19 0.21
N ARG A 19 -3.61 9.98 0.58
CA ARG A 19 -3.95 9.29 1.83
C ARG A 19 -3.39 7.87 1.89
N LEU A 20 -3.52 7.11 0.80
CA LEU A 20 -2.94 5.77 0.70
C LEU A 20 -1.42 5.80 0.85
N HIS A 21 -0.74 6.79 0.27
CA HIS A 21 0.70 6.96 0.43
C HIS A 21 1.09 7.21 1.88
N GLU A 22 0.41 8.14 2.58
CA GLU A 22 0.65 8.43 3.99
C GLU A 22 0.40 7.19 4.87
N LEU A 23 -0.70 6.45 4.61
CA LEU A 23 -1.00 5.20 5.33
C LEU A 23 0.09 4.15 5.12
N VAL A 24 0.60 3.99 3.90
CA VAL A 24 1.71 3.07 3.63
C VAL A 24 2.98 3.50 4.36
N LEU A 25 3.33 4.79 4.35
CA LEU A 25 4.49 5.29 5.09
C LEU A 25 4.37 5.04 6.60
N ALA A 26 3.19 5.31 7.17
CA ALA A 26 2.92 5.05 8.59
C ALA A 26 3.02 3.56 8.95
N LEU A 27 2.51 2.67 8.08
CA LEU A 27 2.62 1.22 8.26
C LEU A 27 4.06 0.73 8.15
N ILE A 28 4.83 1.25 7.18
CA ILE A 28 6.26 0.96 7.04
C ILE A 28 7.04 1.41 8.28
N ALA A 29 6.77 2.62 8.79
CA ALA A 29 7.46 3.15 9.98
C ALA A 29 7.19 2.35 11.25
N ARG A 30 6.06 1.62 11.30
CA ARG A 30 5.70 0.74 12.42
C ARG A 30 6.33 -0.66 12.31
N GLU A 31 6.75 -1.08 11.12
CA GLU A 31 7.45 -2.34 10.92
C GLU A 31 8.92 -2.20 11.34
N GLU A 32 9.28 -2.76 12.50
CA GLU A 32 10.62 -2.66 13.10
C GLU A 32 11.71 -3.33 12.24
N GLU A 33 11.34 -4.28 11.38
CA GLU A 33 12.26 -5.00 10.50
C GLU A 33 11.66 -5.20 9.09
N LEU A 34 11.58 -4.12 8.32
CA LEU A 34 11.51 -4.22 6.87
C LEU A 34 12.95 -4.35 6.34
N PRO A 35 13.43 -5.57 6.05
CA PRO A 35 14.75 -5.73 5.44
C PRO A 35 14.76 -4.99 4.12
N LEU A 36 15.60 -3.96 4.03
CA LEU A 36 15.89 -3.27 2.78
C LEU A 36 16.39 -4.32 1.77
N MET A 37 15.92 -4.20 0.53
CA MET A 37 16.45 -5.01 -0.55
C MET A 37 17.93 -4.64 -0.69
N ASP A 38 18.84 -5.58 -0.42
CA ASP A 38 20.26 -5.35 -0.67
C ASP A 38 20.44 -5.07 -2.17
N GLU A 39 20.96 -3.89 -2.50
CA GLU A 39 21.21 -3.46 -3.89
C GLU A 39 22.35 -4.25 -4.54
N ALA A 40 23.18 -4.91 -3.72
CA ALA A 40 24.26 -5.77 -4.19
C ALA A 40 23.72 -7.16 -4.60
N TRP A 41 23.99 -7.55 -5.85
CA TRP A 41 23.88 -8.94 -6.25
C TRP A 41 24.79 -9.80 -5.36
N PRO A 42 24.35 -10.99 -4.88
CA PRO A 42 25.21 -11.83 -4.06
C PRO A 42 26.48 -12.16 -4.83
N GLU A 43 27.64 -11.79 -4.29
CA GLU A 43 28.90 -12.27 -4.86
C GLU A 43 28.82 -13.79 -4.96
N ALA A 44 29.11 -14.32 -6.16
CA ALA A 44 28.89 -15.71 -6.53
C ALA A 44 29.82 -16.72 -5.80
N SER A 45 30.31 -16.38 -4.60
CA SER A 45 31.26 -17.16 -3.81
C SER A 45 30.65 -18.43 -3.20
N SER A 46 29.32 -18.62 -3.25
CA SER A 46 28.67 -19.88 -2.86
C SER A 46 27.51 -20.19 -3.82
N GLY A 47 27.46 -21.41 -4.37
CA GLY A 47 26.42 -21.84 -5.32
C GLY A 47 24.96 -21.73 -4.81
N ALA A 48 24.76 -21.62 -3.49
CA ALA A 48 23.44 -21.41 -2.88
C ALA A 48 23.09 -19.92 -2.64
N ALA A 49 24.01 -18.99 -2.90
CA ALA A 49 23.82 -17.56 -2.64
C ALA A 49 22.71 -16.91 -3.49
N PRO A 50 22.57 -17.24 -4.81
CA PRO A 50 21.50 -16.66 -5.63
C PRO A 50 20.10 -17.11 -5.21
N ALA A 51 19.94 -18.39 -4.85
CA ALA A 51 18.66 -18.94 -4.40
C ALA A 51 18.20 -18.30 -3.08
N ARG A 52 19.10 -18.19 -2.10
CA ARG A 52 18.80 -17.52 -0.82
C ARG A 52 18.45 -16.04 -1.00
N TRP A 53 19.14 -15.34 -1.90
CA TRP A 53 18.82 -13.94 -2.23
C TRP A 53 17.44 -13.82 -2.86
N LEU A 54 17.09 -14.68 -3.82
CA LEU A 54 15.77 -14.66 -4.43
C LEU A 54 14.66 -14.92 -3.40
N ASP A 55 14.86 -15.89 -2.51
CA ASP A 55 13.92 -16.18 -1.43
C ASP A 55 13.78 -14.99 -0.46
N GLN A 56 14.88 -14.31 -0.13
CA GLN A 56 14.84 -13.12 0.70
C GLN A 56 14.05 -11.98 0.02
N ASN A 57 14.32 -11.70 -1.26
CA ASN A 57 13.61 -10.69 -2.03
C ASN A 57 12.10 -11.01 -2.13
N ARG A 58 11.75 -12.28 -2.38
CA ARG A 58 10.34 -12.72 -2.38
C ARG A 58 9.67 -12.47 -1.02
N ARG A 59 10.34 -12.80 0.09
CA ARG A 59 9.81 -12.52 1.44
C ARG A 59 9.62 -11.03 1.68
N THR A 60 10.60 -10.20 1.33
CA THR A 60 10.53 -8.74 1.45
C THR A 60 9.35 -8.17 0.63
N LEU A 61 9.22 -8.56 -0.64
CA LEU A 61 8.11 -8.14 -1.50
C LEU A 61 6.75 -8.54 -0.92
N HIS A 62 6.62 -9.77 -0.40
CA HIS A 62 5.37 -10.21 0.21
C HIS A 62 4.98 -9.37 1.43
N ARG A 63 5.95 -8.95 2.25
CA ARG A 63 5.70 -8.03 3.39
C ARG A 63 5.23 -6.67 2.90
N TYR A 64 5.94 -6.03 1.97
CA TYR A 64 5.51 -4.76 1.39
C TYR A 64 4.11 -4.82 0.78
N GLN A 65 3.80 -5.89 0.04
CA GLN A 65 2.47 -6.09 -0.53
C GLN A 65 1.39 -6.24 0.55
N ALA A 66 1.70 -6.87 1.69
CA ALA A 66 0.77 -6.95 2.81
C ALA A 66 0.46 -5.57 3.38
N LEU A 67 1.47 -4.71 3.57
CA LEU A 67 1.30 -3.34 4.07
C LEU A 67 0.44 -2.51 3.11
N VAL A 68 0.71 -2.59 1.81
CA VAL A 68 -0.10 -1.89 0.79
C VAL A 68 -1.55 -2.36 0.82
N ARG A 69 -1.80 -3.68 0.92
CA ARG A 69 -3.17 -4.20 1.04
C ARG A 69 -3.86 -3.67 2.30
N THR A 70 -3.17 -3.65 3.43
CA THR A 70 -3.71 -3.09 4.69
C THR A 70 -4.05 -1.60 4.54
N ALA A 71 -3.17 -0.80 3.93
CA ALA A 71 -3.46 0.62 3.68
C ALA A 71 -4.72 0.81 2.81
N VAL A 72 -4.88 0.00 1.76
CA VAL A 72 -6.08 0.01 0.91
C VAL A 72 -7.33 -0.38 1.68
N THR A 73 -7.26 -1.39 2.53
CA THR A 73 -8.38 -1.79 3.39
C THR A 73 -8.76 -0.68 4.37
N LEU A 74 -7.78 -0.03 5.02
CA LEU A 74 -8.04 1.07 5.95
C LEU A 74 -8.67 2.28 5.24
N ASP A 75 -8.15 2.69 4.09
CA ASP A 75 -8.73 3.77 3.29
C ASP A 75 -10.17 3.46 2.86
N ALA A 76 -10.46 2.21 2.48
CA ALA A 76 -11.82 1.79 2.12
C ALA A 76 -12.78 1.78 3.32
N LEU A 77 -12.31 1.44 4.53
CA LEU A 77 -13.11 1.51 5.74
C LEU A 77 -13.43 2.96 6.10
N VAL A 78 -12.45 3.86 6.01
CA VAL A 78 -12.66 5.30 6.24
C VAL A 78 -13.63 5.89 5.22
N ASP A 79 -13.48 5.59 3.93
CA ASP A 79 -14.41 6.04 2.89
C ASP A 79 -15.85 5.51 3.13
N ALA A 80 -16.01 4.34 3.77
CA ALA A 80 -17.31 3.79 4.12
C ALA A 80 -17.95 4.46 5.35
N GLU A 81 -17.15 4.96 6.29
CA GLU A 81 -17.63 5.79 7.41
C GLU A 81 -18.13 7.16 6.92
N ASP A 82 -17.47 7.74 5.91
CA ASP A 82 -17.86 9.02 5.30
C ASP A 82 -19.06 8.92 4.35
N ALA A 83 -19.47 7.70 3.98
CA ALA A 83 -20.68 7.51 3.17
C ALA A 83 -21.91 7.86 4.01
N PRO A 84 -22.78 8.78 3.54
CA PRO A 84 -24.00 9.13 4.28
C PRO A 84 -24.81 7.85 4.50
N GLN A 85 -25.00 7.52 5.78
CA GLN A 85 -25.89 6.46 6.19
C GLN A 85 -27.30 6.83 5.74
N ASP A 86 -27.75 6.27 4.60
CA ASP A 86 -29.15 6.31 4.19
C ASP A 86 -29.96 5.39 5.13
N LEU A 87 -30.01 5.78 6.40
CA LEU A 87 -30.88 5.21 7.43
C LEU A 87 -32.27 5.82 7.23
N THR A 88 -32.94 5.45 6.14
CA THR A 88 -34.40 5.58 6.04
C THR A 88 -35.03 4.26 6.47
N PRO A 89 -35.45 4.11 7.74
CA PRO A 89 -36.42 3.08 8.09
C PRO A 89 -37.77 3.46 7.45
N GLY A 90 -38.26 2.59 6.57
CA GLY A 90 -39.63 2.63 6.07
C GLY A 90 -40.64 2.11 7.08
#